data_AF-A0A5C9AES5-F1
#
_entry.id   AF-A0A5C9AES5-F1
#
_cell.length_a   1.000
_cell.length_b   1.000
_cell.length_c   1.000
_cell.angle_alpha   90.00
_cell.angle_beta   90.00
_cell.angle_gamma   90.00
#
_symmetry.space_group_name_H-M   'P 1'
#
loop_
_entity.id
_entity.type
_entity.pdbx_description
1 polymer ?
#
loop_
_entity_poly.entity_id
_entity_poly.type
_entity_poly.pdbx_seq_one_letter_code
_entity_poly.pdbx_strand_id
1 'polypeptide(L)' 'MSNKPFHYQAPFPLKKDDTEYYLLTSEHVSVSEFEGQEILKVAPEALTLLARQAFHDASFMLRPAHQQQVADILRDP' A
#
# COMPACT_ATOMS: atom_id res chain seq x y z
N MET A 1 17.68 -18.71 -36.99
CA MET A 1 16.93 -18.42 -35.75
C MET A 1 17.50 -17.15 -35.15
N SER A 2 16.67 -16.17 -34.77
CA SER A 2 17.13 -14.91 -34.16
C SER A 2 17.76 -15.19 -32.78
N ASN A 3 19.07 -15.01 -32.61
CA ASN A 3 19.84 -15.24 -31.37
C ASN A 3 19.62 -14.16 -30.29
N LYS A 4 18.43 -13.56 -30.21
CA LYS A 4 18.15 -12.56 -29.17
C LYS A 4 17.93 -13.26 -27.83
N PRO A 5 18.62 -12.86 -26.75
CA PRO A 5 18.38 -13.41 -25.42
C PRO A 5 16.95 -13.07 -24.95
N PHE A 6 16.35 -13.97 -24.18
CA PHE A 6 15.04 -13.76 -23.57
C PHE A 6 15.15 -12.67 -22.49
N HIS A 7 14.26 -11.69 -22.56
CA HIS A 7 14.11 -10.66 -21.54
C HIS A 7 12.69 -10.72 -20.99
N TYR A 8 12.57 -11.11 -19.72
CA TYR A 8 11.29 -11.02 -19.03
C TYR A 8 10.94 -9.55 -18.77
N GLN A 9 9.69 -9.18 -19.08
CA GLN A 9 9.13 -7.88 -18.76
C GLN A 9 7.81 -8.09 -18.02
N ALA A 10 7.68 -7.45 -16.86
CA ALA A 10 6.42 -7.46 -16.12
C ALA A 10 5.35 -6.69 -16.92
N PRO A 11 4.12 -7.23 -17.04
CA PRO A 11 3.05 -6.57 -17.79
C PRO A 11 2.58 -5.26 -17.15
N PHE A 12 2.75 -5.11 -15.82
CA PHE A 12 2.31 -3.96 -15.05
C PHE A 12 3.47 -3.37 -14.26
N PRO A 13 4.31 -2.51 -14.87
CA PRO A 13 5.36 -1.81 -14.14
C PRO A 13 4.73 -0.86 -13.11
N LEU A 14 5.20 -0.94 -11.87
CA LEU A 14 4.74 -0.07 -10.80
C LEU A 14 5.35 1.32 -10.96
N LYS A 15 4.56 2.36 -10.67
CA LYS A 15 5.06 3.73 -10.50
C LYS A 15 5.59 3.93 -9.08
N LYS A 16 6.28 5.05 -8.88
CA LYS A 16 6.66 5.52 -7.55
C LYS A 16 5.42 5.65 -6.68
N ASP A 17 5.53 5.20 -5.44
CA ASP A 17 4.51 5.41 -4.43
C ASP A 17 4.80 6.72 -3.69
N ASP A 18 3.88 7.67 -3.80
CA ASP A 18 3.90 8.96 -3.11
C ASP A 18 2.83 9.01 -2.01
N THR A 19 2.24 7.86 -1.64
CA THR A 19 1.23 7.76 -0.58
C THR A 19 1.88 7.94 0.78
N GLU A 20 1.32 8.83 1.61
CA GLU A 20 1.72 8.96 3.01
C GLU A 20 1.02 7.88 3.86
N TYR A 21 1.80 7.23 4.72
CA TYR A 21 1.32 6.20 5.64
C TYR A 21 1.51 6.66 7.08
N TYR A 22 0.56 6.29 7.94
CA TYR A 22 0.71 6.41 9.38
C TYR A 22 0.85 5.01 10.00
N LEU A 23 1.61 4.92 11.09
CA LEU A 23 1.77 3.67 11.82
C LEU A 23 0.50 3.40 12.65
N LEU A 24 -0.25 2.37 12.29
CA LEU A 24 -1.42 1.95 13.05
C LEU A 24 -1.02 1.20 14.33
N THR A 25 -0.09 0.25 14.21
CA THR A 25 0.49 -0.49 15.34
C THR A 25 1.80 -1.14 14.91
N SER A 26 2.69 -1.40 15.87
CA SER A 26 3.86 -2.26 15.70
C SER A 26 3.65 -3.66 16.33
N GLU A 27 2.48 -3.91 16.90
CA GLU A 27 2.10 -5.21 17.45
C GLU A 27 1.76 -6.19 16.33
N HIS A 28 1.66 -7.48 16.67
CA HIS A 28 1.25 -8.58 15.77
C HIS A 28 2.23 -8.91 14.63
N VAL A 29 3.38 -8.24 14.56
CA VAL A 29 4.47 -8.56 13.65
C VAL A 29 5.71 -9.01 14.40
N SER A 30 6.41 -9.99 13.86
CA SER A 30 7.72 -10.42 14.35
C SER A 30 8.55 -10.99 13.21
N VAL A 31 9.87 -11.00 13.39
CA VAL A 31 10.79 -11.65 12.46
C VAL A 31 11.14 -13.03 13.00
N SER A 32 11.20 -14.03 12.12
CA SER A 32 11.75 -15.35 12.42
C SER A 32 12.61 -15.83 11.26
N GLU A 33 13.25 -16.98 11.40
CA GLU A 33 14.10 -17.57 10.38
C GLU A 33 13.51 -18.87 9.85
N PHE A 34 13.54 -19.08 8.55
CA PHE A 34 13.17 -20.32 7.88
C PHE A 34 14.17 -20.60 6.75
N GLU A 35 14.81 -21.77 6.78
CA GLU A 35 15.85 -22.18 5.81
C GLU A 35 16.97 -21.15 5.59
N GLY A 36 17.41 -20.48 6.67
CA GLY A 36 18.47 -19.46 6.59
C GLY A 36 18.00 -18.11 6.05
N GLN A 37 16.69 -17.91 5.86
CA GLN A 37 16.10 -16.67 5.39
C GLN A 37 15.21 -16.04 6.47
N GLU A 38 15.31 -14.73 6.62
CA GLU A 38 14.38 -13.96 7.47
C GLU A 38 12.98 -13.97 6.84
N ILE A 39 11.98 -14.29 7.67
CA ILE A 39 10.58 -14.26 7.31
C ILE A 39 9.81 -13.34 8.27
N LEU A 40 8.85 -12.60 7.72
CA LEU A 40 7.93 -11.79 8.51
C LEU A 40 6.73 -12.64 8.93
N LYS A 41 6.55 -12.81 10.24
CA LYS A 41 5.36 -13.41 10.82
C LYS A 41 4.34 -12.34 11.13
N VAL A 42 3.14 -12.50 10.59
CA VAL A 42 2.01 -11.61 10.81
C VAL A 42 0.89 -12.39 11.49
N ALA A 43 0.48 -11.98 12.68
CA ALA A 43 -0.63 -12.60 13.38
C ALA A 43 -1.97 -12.25 12.67
N PRO A 44 -2.95 -13.17 12.60
CA PRO A 44 -4.23 -12.92 11.94
C PRO A 44 -4.98 -11.69 12.47
N GLU A 45 -4.80 -11.36 13.76
CA GLU A 45 -5.37 -10.18 14.42
C GLU A 45 -4.91 -8.87 13.76
N ALA A 46 -3.70 -8.83 13.19
CA ALA A 46 -3.20 -7.68 12.44
C ALA A 46 -4.10 -7.36 11.23
N LEU A 47 -4.57 -8.39 10.53
CA LEU A 47 -5.43 -8.24 9.35
C LEU A 47 -6.82 -7.73 9.75
N THR A 48 -7.36 -8.25 10.85
CA THR A 48 -8.64 -7.79 11.41
C THR A 48 -8.56 -6.32 11.85
N LEU A 49 -7.48 -5.94 12.55
CA LEU A 49 -7.26 -4.56 12.97
C LEU A 49 -7.11 -3.61 11.78
N LEU A 50 -6.27 -3.99 10.81
CA LEU A 50 -6.03 -3.20 9.60
C LEU A 50 -7.31 -2.98 8.82
N ALA A 51 -8.09 -4.05 8.56
CA ALA A 51 -9.33 -3.95 7.82
C ALA A 51 -10.34 -3.04 8.55
N ARG A 52 -10.52 -3.24 9.87
CA ARG A 52 -11.45 -2.42 10.67
C ARG A 52 -11.09 -0.93 10.58
N GLN A 53 -9.81 -0.58 10.74
CA GLN A 53 -9.38 0.80 10.67
C GLN A 53 -9.52 1.38 9.26
N ALA A 54 -9.11 0.62 8.23
CA ALA A 54 -9.20 1.07 6.85
C ALA A 54 -10.65 1.35 6.41
N PHE A 55 -11.60 0.49 6.80
CA PHE A 55 -13.02 0.72 6.49
C PHE A 55 -13.60 1.91 7.23
N HIS A 56 -13.19 2.14 8.48
CA HIS A 56 -13.55 3.35 9.21
C HIS A 56 -13.05 4.61 8.48
N ASP A 57 -11.75 4.67 8.18
CA ASP A 57 -11.14 5.85 7.59
C ASP A 57 -11.68 6.12 6.19
N ALA A 58 -11.87 5.08 5.37
CA ALA A 58 -12.46 5.22 4.04
C ALA A 58 -13.92 5.70 4.06
N SER A 59 -14.65 5.46 5.15
CA SER A 59 -16.04 5.90 5.29
C SER A 59 -16.18 7.36 5.70
N PHE A 60 -15.18 7.92 6.39
CA PHE A 60 -15.27 9.25 7.00
C PHE A 60 -14.19 10.24 6.53
N MET A 61 -13.18 9.79 5.78
CA MET A 61 -12.07 10.61 5.31
C MET A 61 -11.89 10.48 3.80
N LEU A 62 -11.36 11.54 3.19
CA LEU A 62 -11.05 11.58 1.76
C LEU A 62 -9.58 11.94 1.57
N ARG A 63 -8.99 11.44 0.48
CA ARG A 63 -7.62 11.81 0.10
C ARG A 63 -7.51 13.32 -0.12
N PRO A 64 -6.44 13.99 0.32
CA PRO A 64 -6.26 15.43 0.14
C PRO A 64 -6.39 15.88 -1.32
N ALA A 65 -5.84 15.09 -2.25
CA ALA A 65 -5.94 15.38 -3.69
C ALA A 65 -7.38 15.48 -4.20
N HIS A 66 -8.30 14.65 -3.68
CA HIS A 66 -9.71 14.72 -4.06
C HIS A 66 -10.40 15.96 -3.46
N GLN A 67 -10.13 16.26 -2.18
CA GLN A 67 -10.68 17.46 -1.54
C GLN A 67 -10.20 18.74 -2.23
N GLN A 68 -8.93 18.77 -2.65
CA GLN A 68 -8.36 19.88 -3.40
C GLN A 68 -9.09 20.07 -4.74
N GLN A 69 -9.33 19.00 -5.49
CA GLN A 69 -10.10 19.07 -6.74
C GLN A 69 -11.49 19.70 -6.54
N VAL A 70 -12.20 19.33 -5.48
CA VAL A 70 -13.52 19.91 -5.18
C VAL A 70 -13.40 21.38 -4.79
N ALA A 71 -12.39 21.75 -3.99
CA ALA A 71 -12.16 23.13 -3.59
C ALA A 71 -11.80 24.04 -4.77
N ASP A 72 -11.06 23.53 -5.74
CA ASP A 72 -10.63 24.27 -6.93
C ASP A 72 -11.82 24.67 -7.80
N ILE A 73 -12.88 23.85 -7.89
CA ILE A 73 -14.11 24.18 -8.62
C ILE A 73 -14.73 25.49 -8.11
N LEU A 74 -14.71 25.72 -6.79
CA LEU A 74 -15.26 26.94 -6.19
C LEU A 74 -14.40 28.20 -6.44
N ARG A 75 -13.17 28.01 -6.93
CA ARG A 75 -12.21 29.07 -7.23
C ARG A 75 -12.06 29.34 -8.72
N ASP A 76 -12.70 28.54 -9.57
CA ASP A 76 -12.67 28.68 -11.02
C ASP A 76 -13.57 29.87 -11.44
N PRO A 77 -13.04 30.92 -12.10
CA PRO A 77 -13.75 32.18 -12.40
C PRO A 77 -14.83 32.09 -13.48
#